data_AF-A0A7C5WUL9-F1
#
_entry.id   AF-A0A7C5WUL9-F1
#
_cell.length_a   1.000
_cell.length_b   1.000
_cell.length_c   1.000
_cell.angle_alpha   90.00
_cell.angle_beta   90.00
_cell.angle_gamma   90.00
#
_symmetry.space_group_name_H-M   'P 1'
#
loop_
_entity.id
_entity.type
_entity.pdbx_description
1 polymer ?
#
loop_
_entity_poly.entity_id
_entity_poly.type
_entity_poly.pdbx_seq_one_letter_code
_entity_poly.pdbx_strand_id
1 'polypeptide(L)' 'MHEMSLCEGVLQVLETEARKQGFNKVKAVWLEIGELSSVEPDAMLFSFDVVTRSSLADGARLNIVNVPGTAWCMYCEK' A
#
# COMPACT_ATOMS: atom_id res chain seq x y z
N MET A 1 -10.23 -5.01 10.18
CA MET A 1 -8.98 -4.71 10.93
C MET A 1 -7.73 -5.11 10.14
N HIS A 2 -7.81 -5.87 9.04
CA HIS A 2 -6.62 -6.32 8.30
C HIS A 2 -6.02 -5.20 7.41
N GLU A 3 -6.85 -4.28 6.92
CA GLU A 3 -6.49 -3.15 6.07
C GLU A 3 -5.70 -2.08 6.85
N MET A 4 -6.05 -1.86 8.12
CA MET A 4 -5.30 -0.96 9.01
C MET A 4 -3.86 -1.44 9.20
N SER A 5 -3.66 -2.73 9.51
CA SER A 5 -2.30 -3.28 9.65
C SER A 5 -1.49 -3.20 8.35
N LEU A 6 -2.14 -3.34 7.19
CA LEU A 6 -1.48 -3.15 5.90
C LEU A 6 -1.03 -1.69 5.72
N CYS A 7 -1.89 -0.73 6.03
CA CYS A 7 -1.56 0.69 5.94
C CYS A 7 -0.47 1.12 6.92
N GLU A 8 -0.47 0.58 8.15
CA GLU A 8 0.61 0.80 9.12
C GLU A 8 1.95 0.27 8.62
N GLY A 9 1.95 -0.92 8.00
CA GLY A 9 3.13 -1.47 7.34
C GLY A 9 3.64 -0.57 6.21
N VAL A 10 2.74 -0.05 5.37
CA VAL A 10 3.09 0.93 4.33
C VAL A 10 3.72 2.18 4.94
N LEU A 11 3.14 2.74 5.99
CA LEU A 11 3.69 3.93 6.65
C LEU A 11 5.09 3.68 7.23
N GLN A 12 5.33 2.53 7.86
CA GLN A 12 6.66 2.16 8.36
C GLN A 12 7.70 2.07 7.24
N VAL A 13 7.33 1.53 6.08
CA VAL A 13 8.20 1.49 4.90
C VAL A 13 8.52 2.92 4.44
N LEU A 14 7.52 3.80 4.35
CA LEU A 14 7.71 5.19 3.96
C LEU A 14 8.63 5.94 4.93
N GLU A 15 8.49 5.76 6.25
CA GLU A 15 9.37 6.34 7.27
C GLU A 15 10.81 5.83 7.16
N THR A 16 10.97 4.54 6.90
CA THR A 16 12.28 3.92 6.72
C THR A 16 12.99 4.51 5.50
N GLU A 17 12.29 4.66 4.38
CA GLU A 17 12.84 5.25 3.16
C GLU A 17 13.08 6.75 3.31
N ALA A 18 12.22 7.47 4.03
CA ALA A 18 12.40 8.89 4.36
C ALA A 18 13.73 9.14 5.06
N ARG A 19 14.08 8.30 6.04
CA ARG A 19 15.37 8.38 6.76
C ARG A 19 16.56 8.09 5.85
N LYS A 20 16.45 7.11 4.95
CA LYS A 20 17.54 6.74 4.03
C LYS A 20 17.78 7.78 2.95
N GLN A 21 16.71 8.37 2.42
CA GLN A 21 16.77 9.26 1.26
C GLN A 21 16.71 10.75 1.64
N GLY A 22 16.43 11.07 2.90
CA GLY A 22 16.44 12.44 3.43
C GLY A 22 15.23 13.28 3.02
N PHE A 23 14.10 12.66 2.67
CA PHE A 23 12.85 13.39 2.44
C PHE A 23 11.99 13.46 3.70
N ASN A 24 11.13 14.47 3.77
CA ASN A 24 10.24 14.70 4.92
C ASN A 24 8.75 14.69 4.55
N LYS A 25 8.41 14.53 3.27
CA LYS A 25 7.03 14.53 2.78
C LYS A 25 6.85 13.59 1.59
N VAL A 26 5.81 12.79 1.63
CA VAL A 26 5.34 11.96 0.51
C VAL A 26 4.15 12.66 -0.15
N LYS A 27 4.19 12.78 -1.47
CA LYS A 27 3.11 13.40 -2.26
C LYS A 27 2.11 12.39 -2.78
N ALA A 28 2.59 11.21 -3.15
CA ALA A 28 1.77 10.15 -3.71
C ALA A 28 2.41 8.79 -3.45
N VAL A 29 1.56 7.78 -3.34
CA VAL A 29 1.92 6.36 -3.19
C VAL A 29 1.18 5.59 -4.27
N TRP A 30 1.86 4.67 -4.93
CA TRP A 30 1.24 3.70 -5.82
C TRP A 30 1.27 2.34 -5.14
N LEU A 31 0.10 1.73 -5.01
CA LEU A 31 -0.05 0.42 -4.39
C LEU A 31 -0.70 -0.54 -5.37
N GLU A 32 0.00 -1.61 -5.67
CA GLU A 32 -0.52 -2.71 -6.48
C GLU A 32 -1.32 -3.66 -5.60
N ILE A 33 -2.59 -3.89 -5.95
CA ILE A 33 -3.47 -4.80 -5.23
C ILE A 33 -3.89 -5.91 -6.20
N GLY A 34 -3.43 -7.13 -5.91
CA GLY A 34 -3.80 -8.30 -6.69
C GLY A 34 -5.25 -8.71 -6.45
N GLU A 35 -5.98 -9.13 -7.49
CA GLU A 35 -7.37 -9.60 -7.38
C GLU A 35 -7.54 -10.78 -6.42
N LEU A 36 -6.48 -11.59 -6.24
CA LEU A 36 -6.48 -12.73 -5.33
C LEU A 36 -6.09 -12.38 -3.88
N SER A 37 -5.79 -11.11 -3.60
CA SER A 37 -5.35 -10.68 -2.25
C SER A 37 -6.50 -10.57 -1.24
N SER A 38 -7.76 -10.57 -1.70
CA SER A 38 -8.96 -10.33 -0.87
C SER A 38 -8.94 -8.98 -0.11
N VAL A 39 -8.12 -8.02 -0.58
CA VAL A 39 -8.07 -6.66 -0.05
C VAL A 39 -9.17 -5.83 -0.70
N GLU A 40 -9.90 -5.07 0.10
CA GLU A 40 -10.93 -4.13 -0.37
C GLU A 40 -10.30 -2.75 -0.64
N PRO A 41 -10.21 -2.28 -1.91
CA PRO A 41 -9.55 -1.03 -2.26
C PRO A 41 -10.14 0.20 -1.57
N ASP A 42 -11.46 0.28 -1.42
CA ASP A 42 -12.11 1.42 -0.79
C ASP A 42 -11.80 1.49 0.71
N ALA A 43 -11.73 0.33 1.38
CA ALA A 43 -11.33 0.24 2.77
C ALA A 43 -9.84 0.59 2.96
N MET A 44 -8.98 0.27 1.98
CA MET A 44 -7.57 0.70 1.97
C MET A 44 -7.42 2.20 1.81
N LEU A 45 -8.18 2.84 0.92
CA LEU A 45 -8.16 4.30 0.76
C LEU A 45 -8.54 5.01 2.06
N PHE A 46 -9.61 4.55 2.71
CA PHE A 46 -10.03 5.09 4.00
C PHE A 46 -8.99 4.85 5.09
N SER A 47 -8.51 3.61 5.23
CA SER A 47 -7.53 3.24 6.26
C SER A 47 -6.22 4.00 6.09
N PHE A 48 -5.79 4.22 4.85
CA PHE A 48 -4.60 4.99 4.54
C PHE A 48 -4.72 6.44 5.01
N ASP A 49 -5.84 7.13 4.70
CA ASP A 49 -6.06 8.50 5.20
C ASP A 49 -6.02 8.56 6.73
N VAL A 50 -6.64 7.60 7.41
CA VAL A 50 -6.67 7.56 8.88
C VAL A 50 -5.26 7.33 9.46
N VAL A 51 -4.51 6.36 8.94
CA VAL A 51 -3.19 5.97 9.45
C VAL A 51 -2.13 7.03 9.14
N THR A 52 -2.23 7.71 7.99
CA THR A 52 -1.21 8.68 7.55
C THR A 52 -1.39 10.08 8.14
N ARG A 53 -2.50 10.36 8.82
CA ARG A 53 -2.70 11.64 9.52
C ARG A 53 -1.56 11.94 10.48
N SER A 54 -1.11 13.20 10.49
CA SER A 54 0.03 13.66 11.28
C SER A 54 1.37 12.95 11.00
N SER A 55 1.48 12.26 9.86
CA SER A 55 2.71 11.60 9.40
C SER A 55 3.34 12.34 8.21
N LEU A 56 4.50 11.85 7.74
CA LEU A 56 5.14 12.37 6.52
C LEU A 56 4.31 12.13 5.24
N ALA A 57 3.33 11.22 5.31
CA ALA A 57 2.40 10.90 4.22
C ALA A 57 1.03 11.56 4.39
N ASP A 58 0.87 12.49 5.34
CA ASP A 58 -0.38 13.21 5.53
C ASP A 58 -0.75 14.02 4.27
N GLY A 59 -1.95 13.77 3.75
CA GLY A 59 -2.46 14.33 2.49
C GLY A 59 -1.83 13.74 1.22
N ALA A 60 -1.10 12.63 1.32
CA ALA A 60 -0.56 11.94 0.14
C ALA A 60 -1.69 11.28 -0.67
N ARG A 61 -1.58 11.33 -2.01
CA ARG A 61 -2.50 10.63 -2.89
C ARG A 61 -2.16 9.15 -2.97
N LEU A 62 -3.05 8.28 -2.53
CA LEU A 62 -2.95 6.85 -2.77
C LEU A 62 -3.55 6.50 -4.13
N ASN A 63 -2.74 5.92 -5.03
CA ASN A 63 -3.17 5.40 -6.32
C ASN A 63 -3.15 3.87 -6.25
N ILE A 64 -4.31 3.26 -6.38
CA ILE A 64 -4.44 1.79 -6.41
C ILE A 64 -4.34 1.32 -7.86
N VAL A 65 -3.50 0.31 -8.08
CA VAL A 65 -3.35 -0.38 -9.36
C VAL A 65 -3.82 -1.82 -9.17
N ASN A 66 -4.92 -2.17 -9.81
CA ASN A 66 -5.44 -3.54 -9.76
C ASN A 66 -4.57 -4.45 -10.63
N VAL A 67 -4.09 -5.55 -10.04
CA VAL A 67 -3.26 -6.53 -10.73
C VAL A 67 -4.06 -7.82 -10.92
N PRO A 68 -4.17 -8.34 -12.16
CA PRO A 68 -4.96 -9.53 -12.44
C PRO A 68 -4.40 -10.75 -11.72
N GLY A 69 -5.29 -11.64 -11.29
CA GLY A 69 -4.90 -12.92 -10.72
C GLY A 69 -4.25 -13.83 -11.76
N THR A 70 -3.02 -14.29 -11.49
CA THR A 70 -2.34 -15.31 -12.30
C THR A 70 -2.05 -16.54 -11.46
N ALA A 71 -2.11 -17.72 -12.07
CA ALA A 71 -1.75 -18.98 -11.43
C ALA A 71 -0.56 -19.60 -12.13
N TRP A 72 0.24 -20.36 -11.39
CA TRP A 72 1.34 -21.16 -11.92
C TRP A 72 1.11 -22.63 -11.58
N CYS A 73 1.07 -23.48 -12.60
CA CYS A 73 0.93 -24.91 -12.43
C CYS A 73 2.30 -25.54 -12.17
N MET A 74 2.50 -26.05 -10.95
CA MET A 74 3.74 -26.75 -10.59
C MET A 74 3.96 -28.06 -11.38
N TYR A 75 2.93 -28.59 -12.05
CA TYR A 75 3.04 -29.82 -12.84
C TYR A 75 3.52 -29.58 -14.27
N CYS A 76 3.04 -28.52 -14.93
CA CYS A 76 3.39 -28.22 -16.31
C CYS A 76 4.31 -27.00 -16.47
N GLU A 77 4.70 -26.36 -15.36
CA GLU A 77 5.58 -25.17 -15.32
C GLU A 77 5.07 -24.04 -16.23
N LYS A 78 3.75 -23.82 -16.21
CA LYS A 78 3.03 -22.82 -17.00
C LYS A 78 1.90 -22.19 -16.21
#